data_AF-A0AA51RTZ0-F1
#
_entry.id   AF-A0AA51RTZ0-F1
#
_cell.length_a   1.000
_cell.length_b   1.000
_cell.length_c   1.000
_cell.angle_alpha   90.00
_cell.angle_beta   90.00
_cell.angle_gamma   90.00
#
_symmetry.space_group_name_H-M   'P 1'
#
loop_
_entity.id
_entity.type
_entity.pdbx_description
1 polymer ?
#
loop_
_entity_poly.entity_id
_entity_poly.type
_entity_poly.pdbx_seq_one_letter_code
_entity_poly.pdbx_strand_id
1 'polypeptide(L)'
;MSSYDKLRPWTEIENCDCKEITSIVLVDILTDNPIHCFNCKNEIDPEFLKLDQKLVDDIASWYGVFQSLYNLWLNSGEYEEYAKEKLTNKNSQVNVEGMSVAKRLSAYYPSYYWWFSDTDDGELIYCPNCAKKLDPNVKYGTGKCEACNVVV
;
A
#
# COMPACT_ATOMS: atom_id res chain seq x y z
N MET A 1 -4.43 -29.51 16.33
CA MET A 1 -3.70 -28.24 16.37
C MET A 1 -3.60 -27.76 17.81
N SER A 2 -2.42 -27.35 18.22
CA SER A 2 -2.14 -26.82 19.56
C SER A 2 -2.55 -25.34 19.62
N SER A 3 -2.97 -24.85 20.79
CA SER A 3 -3.24 -23.42 21.00
C SER A 3 -2.04 -22.52 20.68
N TYR A 4 -0.81 -23.05 20.76
CA TYR A 4 0.42 -22.36 20.39
C TYR A 4 0.62 -22.21 18.89
N ASP A 5 -0.09 -22.98 18.05
CA ASP A 5 -0.02 -22.82 16.59
C ASP A 5 -0.61 -21.47 16.15
N LYS A 6 -1.45 -20.84 16.97
CA LYS A 6 -1.97 -19.48 16.78
C LYS A 6 -0.91 -18.38 16.99
N LEU A 7 0.20 -18.72 17.64
CA LEU A 7 1.31 -17.80 17.94
C LEU A 7 2.50 -18.01 16.99
N ARG A 8 2.40 -18.98 16.07
CA ARG A 8 3.43 -19.19 15.06
C ARG A 8 3.09 -18.30 13.87
N PRO A 9 4.05 -17.48 13.40
CA PRO A 9 3.83 -16.69 12.19
C PRO A 9 3.52 -17.64 11.03
N TRP A 10 2.44 -17.33 10.31
CA TRP A 10 2.06 -17.98 9.08
C TRP A 10 2.36 -17.00 7.96
N THR A 11 3.32 -17.32 7.08
CA THR A 11 3.44 -16.59 5.83
C THR A 11 4.06 -17.51 4.77
N GLU A 12 3.21 -18.05 3.88
CA GLU A 12 3.66 -18.40 2.54
C GLU A 12 3.80 -17.08 1.78
N ILE A 13 5.04 -16.58 1.69
CA ILE A 13 5.34 -15.35 0.97
C ILE A 13 5.50 -15.69 -0.52
N GLU A 14 4.62 -15.15 -1.36
CA GLU A 14 4.80 -15.22 -2.80
C GLU A 14 5.73 -14.09 -3.28
N ASN A 15 6.88 -14.48 -3.82
CA ASN A 15 7.84 -13.55 -4.41
C ASN A 15 7.45 -13.24 -5.87
N CYS A 16 7.79 -12.03 -6.32
CA CYS A 16 7.65 -11.63 -7.70
C CYS A 16 8.60 -12.45 -8.61
N ASP A 17 8.04 -13.05 -9.66
CA ASP A 17 8.74 -13.84 -10.68
C ASP A 17 8.74 -13.17 -12.07
N CYS A 18 8.30 -11.90 -12.14
CA CYS A 18 8.30 -11.14 -13.38
C CYS A 18 9.72 -10.99 -13.93
N LYS A 19 9.90 -11.21 -15.24
CA LYS A 19 11.21 -11.08 -15.91
C LYS A 19 11.82 -9.69 -15.73
N GLU A 20 10.98 -8.66 -15.74
CA GLU A 20 11.35 -7.27 -15.54
C GLU A 20 10.31 -6.59 -14.66
N ILE A 21 10.77 -5.79 -13.71
CA ILE A 21 9.92 -4.98 -12.82
C ILE A 21 9.75 -3.61 -13.48
N THR A 22 8.59 -3.39 -14.10
CA THR A 22 8.29 -2.13 -14.79
C THR A 22 7.70 -1.06 -13.87
N SER A 23 7.04 -1.48 -12.79
CA SER A 23 6.41 -0.59 -11.82
C SER A 23 6.14 -1.31 -10.50
N ILE A 24 6.02 -0.51 -9.45
CA ILE A 24 5.89 -0.92 -8.06
C ILE A 24 4.60 -0.34 -7.49
N VAL A 25 3.99 -1.04 -6.53
CA VAL A 25 2.93 -0.53 -5.69
C VAL A 25 3.29 -0.68 -4.22
N LEU A 26 3.07 0.38 -3.45
CA LEU A 26 3.09 0.35 -1.98
C LEU A 26 1.69 0.02 -1.49
N VAL A 27 1.53 -1.14 -0.86
CA VAL A 27 0.22 -1.64 -0.41
C VAL A 27 0.38 -2.52 0.82
N ASP A 28 -0.63 -2.49 1.69
CA ASP A 28 -0.84 -3.52 2.71
C ASP A 28 -1.79 -4.57 2.16
N ILE A 29 -1.27 -5.78 1.91
CA ILE A 29 -2.08 -6.97 1.61
C ILE A 29 -1.89 -8.03 2.69
N LEU A 30 -1.69 -7.60 3.94
CA LEU A 30 -1.44 -8.45 5.11
C LEU A 30 -0.13 -9.23 5.02
N THR A 31 0.89 -8.59 4.45
CA THR A 31 2.27 -9.09 4.33
C THR A 31 3.21 -8.33 5.26
N ASP A 32 4.46 -8.78 5.40
CA ASP A 32 5.48 -8.03 6.18
C ASP A 32 6.18 -6.97 5.33
N ASN A 33 6.16 -7.10 4.01
CA ASN A 33 6.79 -6.18 3.06
C ASN A 33 5.70 -5.43 2.27
N PRO A 34 5.68 -4.09 2.28
CA PRO A 34 4.70 -3.31 1.54
C PRO A 34 5.05 -3.09 0.06
N ILE A 35 6.21 -3.54 -0.40
CA ILE A 35 6.71 -3.27 -1.74
C ILE A 35 6.34 -4.43 -2.67
N HIS A 36 5.34 -4.20 -3.52
CA HIS A 36 4.83 -5.23 -4.43
C HIS A 36 5.01 -4.84 -5.89
N CYS A 37 5.12 -5.85 -6.76
CA CYS A 37 5.10 -5.62 -8.19
C CYS A 37 3.71 -5.16 -8.63
N PHE A 38 3.63 -4.07 -9.38
CA PHE A 38 2.34 -3.59 -9.90
C PHE A 38 1.67 -4.61 -10.84
N ASN A 39 2.46 -5.46 -11.51
CA ASN A 39 1.96 -6.41 -12.53
C ASN A 39 1.46 -7.73 -11.94
N CYS A 40 2.13 -8.28 -10.92
CA CYS A 40 1.74 -9.57 -10.33
C CYS A 40 1.25 -9.47 -8.87
N LYS A 41 1.40 -8.31 -8.21
CA LYS A 41 1.12 -8.07 -6.78
C LYS A 41 1.96 -8.85 -5.78
N ASN A 42 2.91 -9.65 -6.25
CA ASN A 42 3.79 -10.40 -5.35
C ASN A 42 4.91 -9.50 -4.81
N GLU A 43 5.45 -9.89 -3.67
CA GLU A 43 6.48 -9.11 -2.97
C GLU A 43 7.74 -8.98 -3.82
N ILE A 44 8.34 -7.80 -3.79
CA ILE A 44 9.66 -7.56 -4.36
C ILE A 44 10.66 -7.50 -3.22
N ASP A 45 11.72 -8.29 -3.32
CA ASP A 45 12.87 -8.19 -2.43
C ASP A 45 13.47 -6.76 -2.49
N PRO A 46 13.46 -6.00 -1.38
CA PRO A 46 14.02 -4.64 -1.38
C PRO A 46 15.51 -4.59 -1.73
N GLU A 47 16.29 -5.66 -1.51
CA GLU A 47 17.71 -5.71 -1.89
C GLU A 47 17.88 -5.62 -3.42
N PHE A 48 16.94 -6.18 -4.18
CA PHE A 48 16.93 -6.07 -5.65
C PHE A 48 16.78 -4.61 -6.10
N LEU A 49 16.04 -3.80 -5.34
CA LEU A 49 15.73 -2.42 -5.67
C LEU A 49 16.90 -1.45 -5.39
N LYS A 50 17.88 -1.86 -4.57
CA LYS A 50 19.07 -1.06 -4.22
C LYS A 50 18.71 0.35 -3.74
N LEU A 51 17.67 0.44 -2.92
CA LEU A 51 17.22 1.70 -2.33
C LEU A 51 18.25 2.23 -1.33
N ASP A 52 18.30 3.54 -1.14
CA ASP A 52 19.09 4.11 -0.06
C ASP A 52 18.46 3.80 1.31
N GLN A 53 19.31 3.70 2.35
CA GLN A 53 18.87 3.33 3.70
C GLN A 53 17.75 4.23 4.23
N LYS A 54 17.82 5.54 3.95
CA LYS A 54 16.83 6.48 4.44
C LYS A 54 15.46 6.18 3.82
N LEU A 55 15.39 5.90 2.52
CA LEU A 55 14.15 5.53 1.86
C LEU A 55 13.59 4.21 2.41
N VAL A 56 14.44 3.22 2.69
CA VAL A 56 14.01 1.97 3.35
C VAL A 56 13.40 2.25 4.72
N ASP A 57 14.06 3.05 5.55
CA ASP A 57 13.57 3.42 6.89
C ASP A 57 12.24 4.18 6.81
N ASP A 58 12.10 5.09 5.84
CA ASP A 58 10.88 5.86 5.63
C ASP A 58 9.71 4.96 5.17
N ILE A 59 9.97 3.96 4.29
CA ILE A 59 8.98 2.96 3.88
C ILE A 59 8.53 2.13 5.09
N ALA A 60 9.47 1.60 5.87
CA ALA A 60 9.17 0.77 7.02
C ALA A 60 8.38 1.53 8.10
N SER A 61 8.77 2.78 8.37
CA SER A 61 8.06 3.66 9.31
C SER A 61 6.63 3.93 8.87
N TRP A 62 6.44 4.32 7.59
CA TRP A 62 5.11 4.54 7.05
C TRP A 62 4.25 3.27 7.13
N TYR A 63 4.82 2.12 6.77
CA TYR A 63 4.09 0.86 6.74
C TYR A 63 3.63 0.41 8.12
N GLY A 64 4.49 0.53 9.14
CA GLY A 64 4.10 0.18 10.51
C GLY A 64 2.92 1.02 11.02
N VAL A 65 2.84 2.30 10.64
CA VAL A 65 1.69 3.17 10.95
C VAL A 65 0.46 2.74 10.15
N PHE A 66 0.60 2.52 8.84
CA PHE A 66 -0.51 2.08 7.99
C PHE A 66 -1.11 0.77 8.49
N GLN A 67 -0.29 -0.25 8.73
CA GLN A 67 -0.72 -1.57 9.18
C GLN A 67 -1.39 -1.49 10.56
N SER A 68 -0.89 -0.64 11.45
CA SER A 68 -1.54 -0.41 12.75
C SER A 68 -2.96 0.16 12.58
N LEU A 69 -3.14 1.16 11.71
CA LEU A 69 -4.45 1.71 11.40
C LEU A 69 -5.35 0.68 10.72
N TYR A 70 -4.82 -0.06 9.74
CA TYR A 70 -5.56 -1.09 9.03
C TYR A 70 -6.06 -2.19 9.98
N ASN A 71 -5.22 -2.64 10.91
CA ASN A 71 -5.60 -3.60 11.95
C ASN A 71 -6.66 -3.04 12.90
N LEU A 72 -6.59 -1.76 13.28
CA LEU A 72 -7.62 -1.13 14.11
C LEU A 72 -8.97 -1.06 13.38
N TRP A 73 -8.96 -0.77 12.07
CA TRP A 73 -10.15 -0.82 11.23
C TRP A 73 -10.70 -2.24 11.10
N LEU A 74 -9.85 -3.22 10.77
CA LEU A 74 -10.23 -4.61 10.56
C LEU A 74 -10.82 -5.28 11.81
N ASN A 75 -10.42 -4.83 13.00
CA ASN A 75 -10.96 -5.33 14.27
C ASN A 75 -12.42 -4.88 14.54
N SER A 76 -12.99 -3.98 13.73
CA SER A 76 -14.37 -3.47 13.82
C SER A 76 -14.82 -3.13 15.24
N GLY A 77 -13.95 -2.44 15.98
CA GLY A 77 -14.13 -2.11 17.39
C GLY A 77 -14.17 -0.60 17.65
N GLU A 78 -13.84 -0.22 18.88
CA GLU A 78 -13.85 1.19 19.34
C GLU A 78 -13.06 2.14 18.43
N TYR A 79 -12.00 1.65 17.79
CA TYR A 79 -11.09 2.47 16.97
C TYR A 79 -11.37 2.43 15.47
N GLU A 80 -12.42 1.73 15.02
CA GLU A 80 -12.71 1.54 13.60
C GLU A 80 -12.92 2.88 12.87
N GLU A 81 -13.80 3.73 13.38
CA GLU A 81 -14.11 5.02 12.77
C GLU A 81 -12.87 5.93 12.71
N TYR A 82 -12.09 5.96 13.80
CA TYR A 82 -10.84 6.71 13.85
C TYR A 82 -9.84 6.21 12.79
N ALA A 83 -9.65 4.89 12.70
CA ALA A 83 -8.75 4.28 11.75
C ALA A 83 -9.18 4.57 10.31
N LYS A 84 -10.47 4.38 9.99
CA LYS A 84 -11.05 4.70 8.68
C LYS A 84 -10.87 6.16 8.33
N GLU A 85 -11.10 7.10 9.26
CA GLU A 85 -10.85 8.53 9.05
C GLU A 85 -9.39 8.79 8.67
N LYS A 86 -8.42 8.18 9.38
CA LYS A 86 -6.99 8.38 9.06
C LYS A 86 -6.59 7.73 7.74
N LEU A 87 -7.12 6.56 7.42
CA LEU A 87 -6.81 5.86 6.18
C LEU A 87 -7.41 6.55 4.94
N THR A 88 -8.57 7.21 5.08
CA THR A 88 -9.27 7.85 3.95
C THR A 88 -9.00 9.35 3.81
N ASN A 89 -8.65 10.05 4.89
CA ASN A 89 -8.43 11.50 4.85
C ASN A 89 -7.11 11.85 4.15
N LYS A 90 -7.18 12.64 3.08
CA LYS A 90 -6.00 13.01 2.30
C LYS A 90 -4.92 13.80 3.03
N ASN A 91 -5.30 14.48 4.11
CA ASN A 91 -4.39 15.28 4.93
C ASN A 91 -3.88 14.50 6.16
N SER A 92 -4.24 13.21 6.29
CA SER A 92 -3.70 12.38 7.35
C SER A 92 -2.21 12.14 7.14
N GLN A 93 -1.48 11.94 8.23
CA GLN A 93 -0.05 11.66 8.19
C GLN A 93 0.26 10.44 7.30
N VAL A 94 -0.49 9.35 7.45
CA VAL A 94 -0.26 8.10 6.69
C VAL A 94 -0.40 8.30 5.18
N ASN A 95 -1.37 9.11 4.72
CA ASN A 95 -1.54 9.38 3.29
C ASN A 95 -0.51 10.36 2.75
N VAL A 96 -0.18 11.40 3.51
CA VAL A 96 0.87 12.37 3.14
C VAL A 96 2.24 11.69 3.04
N GLU A 97 2.57 10.85 4.02
CA GLU A 97 3.82 10.08 4.03
C GLU A 97 3.82 9.01 2.94
N GLY A 98 2.76 8.21 2.79
CA GLY A 98 2.67 7.17 1.76
C GLY A 98 2.83 7.73 0.34
N MET A 99 2.17 8.84 0.02
CA MET A 99 2.35 9.52 -1.26
C MET A 99 3.78 10.09 -1.43
N SER A 100 4.37 10.64 -0.36
CA SER A 100 5.75 11.15 -0.39
C SER A 100 6.76 10.03 -0.66
N VAL A 101 6.57 8.89 0.00
CA VAL A 101 7.39 7.68 -0.18
C VAL A 101 7.23 7.13 -1.60
N ALA A 102 6.01 6.96 -2.12
CA ALA A 102 5.77 6.51 -3.50
C ALA A 102 6.41 7.45 -4.53
N LYS A 103 6.34 8.77 -4.31
CA LYS A 103 6.98 9.76 -5.17
C LYS A 103 8.50 9.65 -5.17
N ARG A 104 9.11 9.39 -4.00
CA ARG A 104 10.57 9.20 -3.90
C ARG A 104 11.02 7.86 -4.51
N LEU A 105 10.27 6.80 -4.27
CA LEU A 105 10.51 5.49 -4.89
C LEU A 105 10.39 5.56 -6.41
N SER A 106 9.54 6.45 -6.93
CA SER A 106 9.40 6.76 -8.37
C SER A 106 10.66 7.29 -9.04
N ALA A 107 11.68 7.70 -8.28
CA ALA A 107 13.00 8.02 -8.84
C ALA A 107 13.77 6.77 -9.29
N TYR A 108 13.43 5.58 -8.78
CA TYR A 108 14.05 4.30 -9.09
C TYR A 108 13.19 3.49 -10.06
N TYR A 109 11.90 3.34 -9.73
CA TYR A 109 10.91 2.60 -10.51
C TYR A 109 9.58 3.33 -10.45
N PRO A 110 8.82 3.48 -11.54
CA PRO A 110 7.46 4.03 -11.49
C PRO A 110 6.66 3.37 -10.35
N SER A 111 6.27 4.17 -9.35
CA SER A 111 5.74 3.65 -8.09
C SER A 111 4.45 4.33 -7.71
N TYR A 112 3.49 3.55 -7.23
CA TYR A 112 2.18 4.03 -6.82
C TYR A 112 1.92 3.73 -5.35
N TYR A 113 1.31 4.67 -4.64
CA TYR A 113 0.70 4.43 -3.34
C TYR A 113 -0.71 3.87 -3.55
N TRP A 114 -0.99 2.69 -2.98
CA TRP A 114 -2.34 2.16 -2.98
C TRP A 114 -3.14 2.79 -1.86
N TRP A 115 -4.08 3.63 -2.25
CA TRP A 115 -4.98 4.29 -1.32
C TRP A 115 -5.97 3.31 -0.72
N PHE A 116 -6.12 3.36 0.60
CA PHE A 116 -7.16 2.60 1.28
C PHE A 116 -8.56 3.07 0.85
N SER A 117 -9.39 2.13 0.38
CA SER A 117 -10.81 2.35 0.16
C SER A 117 -11.61 1.27 0.86
N ASP A 118 -12.71 1.68 1.48
CA ASP A 118 -13.67 0.76 2.08
C ASP A 118 -14.70 0.37 1.02
N THR A 119 -14.87 -0.93 0.78
CA THR A 119 -15.80 -1.44 -0.24
C THR A 119 -17.25 -1.07 0.05
N ASP A 120 -17.59 -0.81 1.31
CA ASP A 120 -18.94 -0.41 1.72
C ASP A 120 -19.26 1.04 1.34
N ASP A 121 -18.25 1.88 1.08
CA ASP A 121 -18.41 3.27 0.64
C ASP A 121 -18.60 3.41 -0.88
N GLY A 122 -18.51 2.29 -1.61
CA GLY A 122 -18.61 2.23 -3.07
C GLY A 122 -17.29 2.50 -3.81
N GLU A 123 -17.32 2.34 -5.13
CA GLU A 123 -16.13 2.47 -5.96
C GLU A 123 -15.67 3.92 -6.11
N LEU A 124 -14.39 4.17 -5.83
CA LEU A 124 -13.75 5.45 -6.12
C LEU A 124 -13.39 5.52 -7.61
N ILE A 125 -14.03 6.44 -8.32
CA ILE A 125 -13.76 6.76 -9.73
C ILE A 125 -12.96 8.06 -9.92
N TYR A 126 -12.71 8.79 -8.82
CA TYR A 126 -11.91 10.00 -8.77
C TYR A 126 -10.75 9.82 -7.79
N CYS A 127 -9.60 10.41 -8.11
CA CYS A 127 -8.42 10.38 -7.26
C CYS A 127 -8.72 11.07 -5.92
N PRO A 128 -8.52 10.40 -4.77
CA PRO A 128 -8.84 10.96 -3.46
C PRO A 128 -7.95 12.15 -3.07
N ASN A 129 -6.79 12.31 -3.71
CA ASN A 129 -5.90 13.44 -3.47
C ASN A 129 -6.26 14.68 -4.31
N CYS A 130 -6.41 14.53 -5.63
CA CYS A 130 -6.57 15.66 -6.56
C CYS A 130 -7.95 15.79 -7.22
N ALA A 131 -8.88 14.88 -6.92
CA ALA A 131 -10.23 14.81 -7.48
C ALA A 131 -10.33 14.67 -9.01
N LYS A 132 -9.22 14.41 -9.72
CA LYS A 132 -9.25 14.09 -11.16
C LYS A 132 -9.75 12.66 -11.37
N LYS A 133 -10.44 12.41 -12.48
CA LYS A 133 -10.91 11.07 -12.86
C LYS A 133 -9.73 10.10 -12.94
N LEU A 134 -9.89 8.92 -12.37
CA LEU A 134 -8.89 7.85 -12.43
C LEU A 134 -8.84 7.24 -13.85
N ASP A 135 -7.66 6.78 -14.25
CA ASP A 135 -7.51 5.89 -15.41
C ASP A 135 -7.91 4.47 -14.99
N PRO A 136 -9.01 3.92 -15.52
CA PRO A 136 -9.50 2.60 -15.14
C PRO A 136 -8.72 1.46 -15.79
N ASN A 137 -7.75 1.75 -16.68
CA ASN A 137 -6.93 0.72 -17.34
C ASN A 137 -5.85 0.19 -16.39
N VAL A 138 -6.28 -0.46 -15.32
CA VAL A 138 -5.44 -1.11 -14.33
C VAL A 138 -5.79 -2.59 -14.24
N LYS A 139 -4.78 -3.43 -13.98
CA LYS A 139 -5.01 -4.85 -13.73
C LYS A 139 -5.64 -5.10 -12.35
N TYR A 140 -5.40 -4.18 -11.43
CA TYR A 140 -5.79 -4.27 -10.03
C TYR A 140 -6.21 -2.90 -9.50
N GLY A 141 -7.20 -2.90 -8.60
CA GLY A 141 -7.84 -1.68 -8.13
C GLY A 141 -8.96 -1.23 -9.08
N THR A 142 -9.58 -0.10 -8.77
CA THR A 142 -10.59 0.60 -9.59
C THR A 142 -9.96 1.59 -10.57
N GLY A 143 -8.75 2.11 -10.28
CA GLY A 143 -8.04 2.98 -11.21
C GLY A 143 -6.81 3.67 -10.65
N LYS A 144 -6.03 4.31 -11.53
CA LYS A 144 -4.80 5.02 -11.17
C LYS A 144 -4.80 6.50 -11.52
N CYS A 145 -3.99 7.27 -10.79
CA CYS A 145 -3.72 8.68 -11.01
C CYS A 145 -2.21 8.91 -11.17
N GLU A 146 -1.76 9.07 -12.41
CA GLU A 146 -0.35 9.33 -12.72
C GLU A 146 0.17 10.64 -12.11
N ALA A 147 -0.70 11.65 -11.99
CA ALA A 147 -0.29 12.94 -11.43
C ALA A 147 0.00 12.88 -9.91
N CYS A 148 -0.61 11.93 -9.21
CA CYS A 148 -0.47 11.77 -7.77
C CYS A 148 0.33 10.53 -7.37
N ASN A 149 0.70 9.67 -8.32
CA ASN A 149 1.24 8.34 -8.06
C ASN A 149 0.34 7.54 -7.10
N VAL A 150 -0.97 7.56 -7.35
CA VAL A 150 -1.97 6.86 -6.53
C VAL A 150 -2.67 5.80 -7.36
N VAL A 151 -2.88 4.63 -6.79
CA VAL A 151 -3.85 3.63 -7.26
C VAL A 151 -4.91 3.45 -6.19
N VAL A 152 -6.14 3.17 -6.60
CA VAL A 152 -7.24 2.77 -5.72
C VAL A 152 -7.75 1.44 -6.20
#